data_AF-A0A7X8CKC8-F1
#
_entry.id   AF-A0A7X8CKC8-F1
#
_cell.length_a   1.000
_cell.length_b   1.000
_cell.length_c   1.000
_cell.angle_alpha   90.00
_cell.angle_beta   90.00
_cell.angle_gamma   90.00
#
_symmetry.space_group_name_H-M   'P 1'
#
loop_
_entity.id
_entity.type
_entity.pdbx_description
1 polymer ?
#
loop_
_entity_poly.entity_id
_entity_poly.type
_entity_poly.pdbx_seq_one_letter_code
_entity_poly.pdbx_strand_id
1 'polypeptide(L)'
;PLRTTAPDWPENNPTFTTLEESKKHLEGGLANLKVAFPEINWPGATEYTESLARWVQRAMSGEVTPEVAVEEAAKEWEAIRDRLGKEKQKEYYREFLEAGRKLGFWK
;
A
#
# COMPACT_ATOMS: atom_id res chain seq x y z
N PRO A 1 -21.89 -6.38 -0.82
CA PRO A 1 -22.40 -5.91 -2.13
C PRO A 1 -23.84 -5.42 -2.01
N LEU A 2 -24.13 -4.22 -2.50
CA LEU A 2 -25.48 -3.85 -2.91
C LEU A 2 -25.85 -4.83 -4.02
N ARG A 3 -26.69 -5.82 -3.71
CA ARG A 3 -27.11 -6.85 -4.67
C ARG A 3 -28.23 -6.35 -5.59
N THR A 4 -28.73 -5.14 -5.33
CA THR A 4 -29.88 -4.53 -6.01
C THR A 4 -29.62 -3.04 -6.23
N THR A 5 -30.42 -2.43 -7.09
CA THR A 5 -30.46 -0.98 -7.29
C THR A 5 -31.21 -0.29 -6.14
N ALA A 6 -31.00 1.01 -5.98
CA ALA A 6 -31.69 1.88 -5.03
C ALA A 6 -32.19 3.13 -5.76
N PRO A 7 -33.12 3.93 -5.20
CA PRO A 7 -33.57 5.17 -5.85
C PRO A 7 -32.41 6.11 -6.24
N ASP A 8 -31.37 6.19 -5.40
CA ASP A 8 -30.18 7.00 -5.64
C ASP A 8 -29.13 6.29 -6.52
N TRP A 9 -29.29 4.97 -6.75
CA TRP A 9 -28.43 4.14 -7.60
C TRP A 9 -29.30 3.23 -8.48
N PRO A 10 -29.95 3.80 -9.51
CA PRO A 10 -30.96 3.09 -10.31
C PRO A 10 -30.36 1.99 -11.19
N GLU A 11 -29.03 1.99 -11.37
CA GLU A 11 -28.31 1.05 -12.20
C GLU A 11 -27.25 0.31 -11.39
N ASN A 12 -27.15 -1.00 -11.62
CA ASN A 12 -26.08 -1.83 -11.08
C ASN A 12 -25.07 -2.09 -12.20
N ASN A 13 -24.20 -1.11 -12.44
CA ASN A 13 -23.18 -1.21 -13.49
C ASN A 13 -22.07 -2.15 -13.05
N PRO A 14 -21.72 -3.18 -13.84
CA PRO A 14 -20.66 -4.11 -13.49
C PRO A 14 -19.30 -3.39 -13.52
N THR A 15 -18.40 -3.79 -12.62
CA THR A 15 -17.03 -3.24 -12.57
C THR A 15 -16.25 -3.46 -13.87
N PHE A 16 -16.54 -4.55 -14.59
CA PHE A 16 -15.95 -4.90 -15.89
C PHE A 16 -17.07 -5.22 -16.87
N THR A 17 -16.95 -4.73 -18.11
CA THR A 17 -18.00 -4.90 -19.12
C THR A 17 -17.77 -6.15 -19.98
N THR A 18 -16.55 -6.67 -20.00
CA THR A 18 -16.19 -7.89 -20.74
C THR A 18 -15.42 -8.90 -19.88
N LEU A 19 -15.50 -10.18 -20.26
CA LEU A 19 -14.69 -11.24 -19.66
C LEU A 19 -13.19 -10.95 -19.85
N GLU A 20 -12.80 -10.40 -21.00
CA GLU A 20 -11.42 -10.05 -21.30
C GLU A 20 -10.88 -8.99 -20.32
N GLU A 21 -11.62 -7.89 -20.10
CA GLU A 21 -11.26 -6.86 -19.13
C GLU A 21 -11.12 -7.44 -17.71
N SER A 22 -12.07 -8.29 -17.30
CA SER A 22 -12.01 -8.92 -15.98
C SER A 22 -10.78 -9.83 -15.83
N LYS A 23 -10.39 -10.56 -16.88
CA LYS A 23 -9.19 -11.41 -16.89
C LYS A 23 -7.92 -10.56 -16.81
N LYS A 24 -7.84 -9.49 -17.59
CA LYS A 24 -6.69 -8.57 -17.58
C LYS A 24 -6.49 -7.93 -16.20
N HIS A 25 -7.57 -7.56 -15.51
CA HIS A 25 -7.50 -7.06 -14.14
C HIS A 25 -6.92 -8.11 -13.17
N LEU A 26 -7.41 -9.34 -13.24
CA LEU A 26 -6.92 -10.45 -12.41
C LEU A 26 -5.45 -10.79 -12.70
N GLU A 27 -5.06 -10.79 -13.97
CA GLU A 27 -3.67 -11.03 -14.40
C GLU A 27 -2.73 -9.94 -13.88
N GLY A 28 -3.13 -8.66 -13.97
CA GLY A 28 -2.39 -7.54 -13.40
C GLY A 28 -2.27 -7.65 -11.87
N GLY A 29 -3.35 -8.01 -11.18
CA GLY A 29 -3.34 -8.28 -9.75
C GLY A 29 -2.39 -9.41 -9.37
N LEU A 30 -2.43 -10.53 -10.09
CA LEU A 30 -1.53 -11.66 -9.86
C LEU A 30 -0.07 -11.30 -10.15
N ALA A 31 0.20 -10.52 -11.20
CA ALA A 31 1.54 -10.01 -11.48
C ALA A 31 2.05 -9.11 -10.35
N ASN A 32 1.19 -8.22 -9.83
CA ASN A 32 1.52 -7.37 -8.68
C ASN A 32 1.82 -8.22 -7.44
N LEU A 33 1.06 -9.28 -7.15
CA LEU A 33 1.34 -10.15 -6.00
C LEU A 33 2.74 -10.81 -6.06
N LYS A 34 3.29 -11.05 -7.26
CA LYS A 34 4.64 -11.62 -7.43
C LYS A 34 5.76 -10.65 -7.06
N VAL A 35 5.48 -9.34 -7.12
CA VAL A 35 6.43 -8.27 -6.82
C VAL A 35 5.96 -7.42 -5.63
N ALA A 36 4.88 -7.82 -4.98
CA ALA A 36 4.27 -7.05 -3.91
C ALA A 36 5.27 -6.99 -2.76
N PHE A 37 5.68 -5.76 -2.43
CA PHE A 37 6.28 -5.51 -1.15
C PHE A 37 5.16 -5.63 -0.11
N PRO A 38 5.39 -6.35 1.00
CA PRO A 38 4.38 -6.43 2.02
C PRO A 38 4.01 -5.04 2.52
N GLU A 39 2.71 -4.77 2.55
CA GLU A 39 2.20 -3.55 3.13
C GLU A 39 2.66 -3.44 4.58
N ILE A 40 3.12 -2.24 4.96
CA ILE A 40 3.46 -1.93 6.35
C ILE A 40 2.20 -2.11 7.17
N ASN A 41 2.18 -3.11 8.06
CA ASN A 41 0.97 -3.50 8.81
C ASN A 41 1.16 -3.38 10.34
N TRP A 42 2.26 -2.77 10.79
CA TRP A 42 2.55 -2.54 12.20
C TRP A 42 2.18 -1.13 12.65
N PRO A 43 2.13 -0.85 13.97
CA PRO A 43 1.78 0.47 14.49
C PRO A 43 2.59 1.60 13.85
N GLY A 44 1.89 2.61 13.33
CA GLY A 44 2.47 3.71 12.55
C GLY A 44 2.35 3.56 11.03
N ALA A 45 1.89 2.41 10.53
CA ALA A 45 1.70 2.13 9.10
C ALA A 45 1.11 3.29 8.29
N THR A 46 -0.04 3.82 8.74
CA THR A 46 -0.72 4.94 8.07
C THR A 46 0.18 6.15 7.91
N GLU A 47 0.97 6.50 8.92
CA GLU A 47 1.84 7.67 8.89
C GLU A 47 2.98 7.51 7.87
N TYR A 48 3.58 6.32 7.81
CA TYR A 48 4.59 5.99 6.81
C TYR A 48 4.00 6.06 5.39
N THR A 49 2.83 5.45 5.17
CA THR A 49 2.16 5.41 3.87
C THR A 49 1.72 6.81 3.41
N GLU A 50 1.14 7.61 4.31
CA GLU A 50 0.76 8.99 4.00
C GLU A 50 1.96 9.87 3.68
N SER A 51 3.08 9.71 4.41
CA SER A 51 4.33 10.41 4.11
C SER A 51 4.79 10.12 2.68
N LEU A 52 4.89 8.84 2.31
CA LEU A 52 5.29 8.43 0.97
C LEU A 52 4.31 8.96 -0.09
N ALA A 53 3.00 8.83 0.16
CA ALA A 53 1.96 9.27 -0.78
C ALA A 53 2.06 10.78 -1.06
N ARG A 54 2.26 11.61 -0.03
CA ARG A 54 2.44 13.06 -0.19
C ARG A 54 3.65 13.36 -1.06
N TRP A 55 4.81 12.76 -0.77
CA TRP A 55 6.04 13.03 -1.53
C TRP A 55 5.97 12.56 -2.99
N VAL A 56 5.35 11.40 -3.24
CA VAL A 56 5.08 10.91 -4.60
C VAL A 56 4.19 11.88 -5.36
N GLN A 57 3.13 12.40 -4.74
CA GLN A 57 2.25 13.38 -5.39
C GLN A 57 3.00 14.67 -5.78
N ARG A 58 3.89 15.17 -4.92
CA ARG A 58 4.73 16.35 -5.20
C ARG A 58 5.72 16.11 -6.35
N ALA A 59 6.27 14.89 -6.45
CA ALA A 59 7.10 14.52 -7.59
C ALA A 59 6.28 14.45 -8.88
N MET A 60 5.10 13.84 -8.84
CA MET A 60 4.19 13.72 -9.99
C MET A 60 3.70 15.07 -10.52
N SER A 61 3.53 16.06 -9.63
CA SER A 61 3.18 17.43 -10.02
C SER A 61 4.37 18.26 -10.49
N GLY A 62 5.60 17.73 -10.40
CA GLY A 62 6.83 18.45 -10.74
C GLY A 62 7.28 19.50 -9.71
N GLU A 63 6.73 19.46 -8.48
CA GLU A 63 7.16 20.37 -7.40
C GLU A 63 8.57 20.02 -6.90
N VAL A 64 8.89 18.72 -6.88
CA VAL A 64 10.22 18.19 -6.51
C VAL A 64 10.64 17.10 -7.50
N THR A 65 11.94 16.77 -7.54
CA THR A 65 12.38 15.61 -8.33
C THR A 65 12.03 14.30 -7.60
N PRO A 66 11.94 13.16 -8.31
CA PRO A 66 11.73 11.86 -7.69
C PRO A 66 12.77 11.52 -6.62
N GLU A 67 14.04 11.91 -6.83
CA GLU A 67 15.12 11.70 -5.87
C GLU A 67 14.86 12.46 -4.56
N VAL A 68 14.53 13.76 -4.67
CA VAL A 68 14.19 14.59 -3.50
C VAL A 68 12.96 14.03 -2.76
N ALA A 69 11.94 13.59 -3.49
CA ALA A 69 10.73 13.01 -2.87
C ALA A 69 11.05 11.76 -2.04
N VAL A 70 11.89 10.85 -2.55
CA VAL A 70 12.28 9.64 -1.83
C VAL A 70 13.15 9.97 -0.62
N GLU A 71 14.09 10.91 -0.75
CA GLU A 71 14.94 11.35 0.36
C GLU A 71 14.14 11.98 1.51
N GLU A 72 13.19 12.85 1.19
CA GLU A 72 12.36 13.51 2.21
C GLU A 72 11.38 12.54 2.87
N ALA A 73 10.77 11.62 2.11
CA ALA A 73 9.95 10.55 2.69
C ALA A 73 10.78 9.69 3.67
N ALA A 74 12.01 9.34 3.30
CA ALA A 74 12.91 8.59 4.18
C ALA A 74 13.20 9.36 5.48
N LYS A 75 13.50 10.66 5.41
CA LYS A 75 13.72 11.51 6.62
C LYS A 75 12.49 11.55 7.51
N GLU A 76 11.30 11.73 6.94
CA GLU A 76 10.04 11.70 7.71
C GLU A 76 9.81 10.35 8.37
N TRP A 77 10.13 9.25 7.70
CA TRP A 77 10.03 7.90 8.27
C TRP A 77 10.97 7.72 9.46
N GLU A 78 12.18 8.28 9.42
CA GLU A 78 13.08 8.25 10.58
C GLU A 78 12.48 9.00 11.77
N ALA A 79 11.89 10.18 11.54
CA ALA A 79 11.22 10.94 12.59
C ALA A 79 10.00 10.21 13.17
N ILE A 80 9.17 9.58 12.32
CA ILE A 80 8.04 8.75 12.74
C ILE A 80 8.54 7.58 13.60
N ARG A 81 9.55 6.84 13.12
CA ARG A 81 10.16 5.71 13.84
C ARG A 81 10.67 6.13 15.21
N ASP A 82 11.37 7.25 15.29
CA ASP A 82 11.98 7.71 16.53
C ASP A 82 10.91 8.17 17.53
N ARG A 83 9.84 8.84 17.07
CA ARG A 83 8.67 9.21 17.89
C ARG A 83 7.89 7.98 18.39
N LEU A 84 7.72 6.96 17.55
CA LEU A 84 7.01 5.72 17.89
C LEU A 84 7.87 4.75 18.73
N GLY A 85 9.18 4.97 18.76
CA GLY A 85 10.17 4.16 19.47
C GLY A 85 10.83 3.12 18.55
N LYS A 86 12.08 3.38 18.19
CA LYS A 86 12.88 2.56 17.26
C LYS A 86 12.95 1.07 17.63
N GLU A 87 13.12 0.74 18.91
CA GLU A 87 13.22 -0.66 19.33
C GLU A 87 11.88 -1.39 19.23
N LYS A 88 10.76 -0.72 19.56
CA LYS A 88 9.41 -1.29 19.34
C LYS A 88 9.12 -1.51 17.86
N GLN A 89 9.51 -0.56 17.00
CA GLN A 89 9.35 -0.70 15.55
C GLN A 89 10.15 -1.90 15.00
N LYS A 90 11.36 -2.15 15.50
CA LYS A 90 12.15 -3.35 15.15
C LYS A 90 11.48 -4.64 15.63
N GLU A 91 10.88 -4.63 16.82
CA GLU A 91 10.15 -5.76 17.37
C GLU A 91 8.95 -6.11 16.47
N TYR A 92 8.10 -5.13 16.14
CA TYR A 92 6.98 -5.35 15.23
C TYR A 92 7.40 -5.86 13.86
N TYR A 93 8.50 -5.32 13.31
CA TYR A 93 9.03 -5.82 12.04
C TYR A 93 9.53 -7.27 12.15
N ARG A 94 10.13 -7.66 13.28
CA ARG A 94 10.53 -9.05 13.53
C ARG A 94 9.33 -9.98 13.63
N GLU A 95 8.31 -9.61 14.39
CA GLU A 95 7.07 -10.38 14.52
C GLU A 95 6.39 -10.57 13.16
N PHE A 96 6.39 -9.51 12.35
CA PHE A 96 5.89 -9.56 10.98
C PHE A 96 6.67 -10.58 10.13
N LEU A 97 8.00 -10.55 10.17
CA LEU A 97 8.87 -11.53 9.50
C LEU A 97 8.61 -12.97 9.95
N GLU A 98 8.46 -13.18 11.26
CA GLU A 98 8.15 -14.49 11.83
C GLU A 98 6.79 -15.01 11.39
N ALA A 99 5.76 -14.15 11.38
CA ALA A 99 4.43 -14.51 10.89
C ALA A 99 4.47 -14.91 9.41
N GLY A 100 5.15 -14.12 8.56
CA GLY A 100 5.29 -14.44 7.14
C GLY A 100 6.06 -15.74 6.90
N ARG A 101 7.10 -16.03 7.69
CA ARG A 101 7.81 -17.33 7.63
C ARG A 101 6.92 -18.50 8.04
N LYS A 102 6.18 -18.37 9.15
CA LYS A 102 5.26 -19.40 9.64
C LYS A 102 4.16 -19.73 8.63
N LEU A 103 3.71 -18.75 7.86
CA LEU A 103 2.70 -18.89 6.82
C LEU A 103 3.29 -19.30 5.45
N GLY A 104 4.61 -19.41 5.32
CA GLY A 104 5.28 -19.79 4.07
C GLY A 104 5.36 -18.67 3.03
N PHE A 105 5.05 -17.43 3.40
CA PHE A 105 5.20 -16.25 2.53
C PHE A 105 6.65 -15.81 2.40
N TRP A 106 7.48 -16.13 3.39
CA TRP A 106 8.89 -15.77 3.45
C TRP A 106 9.78 -16.97 3.78
N LYS A 107 10.92 -17.09 3.09
CA LYS A 107 11.92 -18.13 3.29
C LYS A 107 13.04 -17.66 4.23
#